data_AF-A0A1Y1JY90-F1
#
_entry.id   AF-A0A1Y1JY90-F1
#
_cell.length_a   1.000
_cell.length_b   1.000
_cell.length_c   1.000
_cell.angle_alpha   90.00
_cell.angle_beta   90.00
_cell.angle_gamma   90.00
#
_symmetry.space_group_name_H-M   'P 1'
#
loop_
_entity.id
_entity.type
_entity.pdbx_description
1 polymer ?
#
loop_
_entity_poly.entity_id
_entity_poly.type
_entity_poly.pdbx_seq_one_letter_code
_entity_poly.pdbx_strand_id
1 'polypeptide(L)'
;MGNISHIYITDHIELMAVLIKLKQFINDHPMVRLVVIDSISAPLKTLNGQERTTVVFNFFREVQRLSQEFCFAIVITNDLTTRIGSGSAAYQTPSLGGSYYHRINLRVELEKKSSPVFKAIITKNALKPEREIEFTLLA
;
A
#
# COMPACT_ATOMS: atom_id res chain seq x y z
N MET A 1 8.42 -15.32 21.63
CA MET A 1 6.98 -15.07 21.39
C MET A 1 6.88 -13.82 20.53
N GLY A 2 6.62 -13.97 19.23
CA GLY A 2 6.46 -12.82 18.34
C GLY A 2 4.97 -12.62 18.07
N ASN A 3 4.44 -11.45 18.42
CA ASN A 3 3.07 -11.05 18.05
C ASN A 3 2.98 -10.55 16.59
N ILE A 4 3.95 -10.96 15.77
CA ILE A 4 4.11 -10.56 14.37
C ILE A 4 4.30 -11.84 13.56
N SER A 5 3.40 -12.04 12.60
CA SER A 5 3.53 -13.07 11.58
C SER A 5 3.95 -12.40 10.27
N HIS A 6 4.90 -13.02 9.58
CA HIS A 6 5.47 -12.49 8.35
C HIS A 6 5.37 -13.54 7.24
N ILE A 7 4.96 -13.09 6.05
CA ILE A 7 4.89 -13.90 4.83
C ILE A 7 5.59 -13.11 3.74
N TYR A 8 6.60 -13.73 3.12
CA TYR A 8 7.26 -13.16 1.96
C TYR A 8 6.51 -13.55 0.69
N ILE A 9 6.30 -12.59 -0.21
CA ILE A 9 5.51 -12.73 -1.43
C ILE A 9 6.39 -12.29 -2.61
N THR A 10 6.49 -13.14 -3.62
CA THR A 10 7.34 -12.93 -4.79
C THR A 10 6.56 -12.46 -6.02
N ASP A 11 5.33 -12.94 -6.19
CA ASP A 11 4.52 -12.66 -7.36
C ASP A 11 3.03 -12.44 -7.04
N HIS A 12 2.29 -12.04 -8.07
CA HIS A 12 0.86 -11.77 -7.98
C HIS A 12 0.00 -13.00 -7.65
N ILE A 13 0.45 -14.22 -7.94
CA ILE A 13 -0.27 -15.45 -7.62
C ILE A 13 -0.19 -15.68 -6.11
N GLU A 14 1.01 -15.61 -5.54
CA GLU A 14 1.23 -15.68 -4.10
C GLU A 14 0.47 -14.58 -3.36
N LEU A 15 0.47 -13.35 -3.90
CA LEU A 15 -0.27 -12.23 -3.33
C LEU A 15 -1.77 -12.55 -3.20
N MET A 16 -2.38 -13.08 -4.25
CA MET A 16 -3.80 -13.46 -4.25
C MET A 16 -4.07 -14.67 -3.36
N ALA A 17 -3.18 -15.66 -3.34
CA ALA A 17 -3.29 -16.83 -2.48
C ALA A 17 -3.22 -16.46 -0.99
N VAL A 18 -2.36 -15.50 -0.62
CA VAL A 18 -2.26 -14.99 0.75
C VAL A 18 -3.56 -14.32 1.19
N LEU A 19 -4.28 -13.61 0.31
CA LEU A 19 -5.58 -13.03 0.68
C LEU A 19 -6.62 -14.09 1.04
N ILE A 20 -6.63 -15.21 0.32
CA ILE A 20 -7.52 -16.34 0.63
C ILE A 20 -7.16 -16.92 2.01
N LYS A 21 -5.87 -17.10 2.28
CA LYS A 21 -5.38 -17.63 3.58
C LYS A 21 -5.54 -16.63 4.72
N LEU A 22 -5.50 -15.33 4.45
CA LEU A 22 -5.61 -14.27 5.44
C LEU A 22 -6.94 -14.38 6.21
N LYS A 23 -8.03 -14.74 5.52
CA LYS A 23 -9.32 -14.97 6.18
C LYS A 23 -9.23 -16.07 7.25
N GLN A 24 -8.65 -17.21 6.89
CA GLN A 24 -8.47 -18.32 7.82
C GLN A 24 -7.55 -17.92 8.99
N PHE A 25 -6.43 -17.27 8.67
CA PHE A 25 -5.47 -16.80 9.66
C PHE A 25 -6.11 -15.85 10.68
N ILE A 26 -6.93 -14.90 10.24
CA ILE A 26 -7.59 -13.94 11.15
C ILE A 26 -8.64 -14.64 12.03
N ASN A 27 -9.34 -15.67 11.52
CA ASN A 27 -10.25 -16.47 12.33
C ASN A 27 -9.50 -17.21 13.46
N ASP A 28 -8.34 -17.79 13.15
CA ASP A 28 -7.50 -18.49 14.12
C ASP A 28 -6.79 -17.52 15.08
N HIS A 29 -6.63 -16.27 14.67
CA HIS A 29 -5.94 -15.20 15.41
C HIS A 29 -6.80 -13.92 15.49
N PRO A 30 -7.91 -13.91 16.25
CA PRO A 30 -8.87 -12.81 16.28
C PRO A 30 -8.32 -11.49 16.87
N MET A 31 -7.11 -11.51 17.42
CA MET A 31 -6.42 -10.34 17.96
C MET A 31 -5.62 -9.56 16.93
N VAL A 32 -5.60 -9.98 15.66
CA VAL A 32 -4.97 -9.23 14.57
C VAL A 32 -5.69 -7.88 14.41
N ARG A 33 -4.97 -6.78 14.64
CA ARG A 33 -5.47 -5.40 14.47
C ARG A 33 -4.83 -4.64 13.32
N LEU A 34 -3.75 -5.15 12.76
CA LEU A 34 -2.97 -4.51 11.72
C LEU A 34 -2.46 -5.55 10.71
N VAL A 35 -2.66 -5.26 9.42
CA VAL A 35 -2.04 -5.97 8.31
C VAL A 35 -1.20 -4.96 7.52
N VAL A 36 0.07 -5.29 7.30
CA VAL A 36 1.00 -4.46 6.51
C VAL A 36 1.35 -5.18 5.22
N ILE A 37 1.21 -4.50 4.09
CA ILE A 37 1.63 -4.97 2.77
C ILE A 37 2.76 -4.07 2.29
N ASP A 38 3.98 -4.60 2.31
CA ASP A 38 5.20 -3.88 1.94
C ASP A 38 5.99 -4.65 0.86
N SER A 39 5.90 -4.32 -0.43
CA SER A 39 5.01 -3.34 -1.08
C SER A 39 4.02 -4.01 -2.03
N ILE A 40 2.90 -3.36 -2.34
CA ILE A 40 1.94 -3.89 -3.32
C ILE A 40 2.50 -3.86 -4.75
N SER A 41 3.48 -3.00 -5.03
CA SER A 41 4.05 -2.85 -6.35
C SER A 41 5.00 -3.98 -6.73
N ALA A 42 5.76 -4.52 -5.78
CA ALA A 42 6.79 -5.53 -6.08
C ALA A 42 6.24 -6.80 -6.77
N PRO A 43 5.17 -7.44 -6.29
CA PRO A 43 4.62 -8.66 -6.91
C PRO A 43 3.94 -8.42 -8.27
N LEU A 44 3.69 -7.15 -8.62
CA LEU A 44 2.94 -6.75 -9.81
C LEU A 44 3.83 -6.25 -10.96
N LYS A 45 5.16 -6.22 -10.77
CA LYS A 45 6.11 -5.62 -11.72
C LYS A 45 6.15 -6.30 -13.10
N THR A 46 5.92 -7.62 -13.15
CA THR A 46 5.99 -8.41 -14.38
C THR A 46 4.69 -8.44 -15.17
N LEU A 47 3.59 -7.96 -14.60
CA LEU A 47 2.27 -8.00 -15.23
C LEU A 47 2.10 -6.91 -16.30
N ASN A 48 1.37 -7.24 -17.36
CA ASN A 48 0.95 -6.25 -18.33
C ASN A 48 -0.14 -5.32 -17.74
N GLY A 49 -0.47 -4.23 -18.46
CA GLY A 49 -1.39 -3.20 -17.94
C GLY A 49 -2.79 -3.70 -17.60
N GLN A 50 -3.34 -4.64 -18.37
CA GLN A 50 -4.69 -5.17 -18.18
C GLN A 50 -4.75 -6.19 -17.03
N GLU A 51 -3.79 -7.11 -17.00
CA GLU A 51 -3.63 -8.08 -15.90
C GLU A 51 -3.40 -7.35 -14.58
N ARG A 52 -2.47 -6.40 -14.56
CA ARG A 52 -2.17 -5.59 -13.38
C ARG A 52 -3.41 -4.87 -12.86
N THR A 53 -4.21 -4.28 -13.75
CA THR A 53 -5.44 -3.57 -13.36
C THR A 53 -6.45 -4.53 -12.72
N THR A 54 -6.62 -5.72 -13.30
CA THR A 54 -7.52 -6.76 -12.78
C THR A 54 -7.08 -7.25 -11.41
N VAL A 55 -5.79 -7.58 -11.26
CA VAL A 55 -5.23 -8.06 -9.98
C VAL A 55 -5.36 -6.98 -8.91
N VAL A 56 -4.97 -5.74 -9.20
CA VAL A 56 -5.08 -4.61 -8.26
C VAL A 56 -6.53 -4.40 -7.81
N PHE A 57 -7.49 -4.45 -8.73
CA PHE A 57 -8.89 -4.25 -8.39
C PHE A 57 -9.42 -5.37 -7.47
N ASN A 58 -9.12 -6.63 -7.81
CA ASN A 58 -9.52 -7.78 -7.00
C ASN A 58 -8.87 -7.76 -5.61
N PHE A 59 -7.57 -7.42 -5.57
CA PHE A 59 -6.81 -7.27 -4.33
C PHE A 59 -7.45 -6.24 -3.39
N PHE A 60 -7.65 -5.00 -3.85
CA PHE A 60 -8.23 -3.95 -3.02
C PHE A 60 -9.66 -4.26 -2.59
N ARG A 61 -10.47 -4.87 -3.47
CA ARG A 61 -11.82 -5.30 -3.12
C ARG A 61 -11.79 -6.28 -1.94
N GLU A 62 -10.94 -7.29 -2.01
CA GLU A 62 -10.92 -8.36 -1.02
C GLU A 62 -10.32 -7.90 0.31
N VAL A 63 -9.21 -7.16 0.27
CA VAL A 63 -8.57 -6.63 1.48
C VAL A 63 -9.51 -5.66 2.21
N GLN A 64 -10.22 -4.80 1.48
CA GLN A 64 -11.23 -3.91 2.07
C GLN A 64 -12.40 -4.69 2.68
N ARG A 65 -12.87 -5.74 2.00
CA ARG A 65 -13.92 -6.64 2.52
C ARG A 65 -13.50 -7.28 3.84
N LEU A 66 -12.29 -7.84 3.90
CA LEU A 66 -11.75 -8.47 5.12
C LEU A 66 -11.56 -7.46 6.25
N SER A 67 -11.03 -6.28 5.97
CA SER A 67 -10.85 -5.23 7.00
C SER A 67 -12.16 -4.78 7.61
N GLN A 68 -13.23 -4.69 6.82
CA GLN A 68 -14.57 -4.36 7.31
C GLN A 68 -15.19 -5.52 8.09
N GLU A 69 -15.01 -6.76 7.64
CA GLU A 69 -15.54 -7.97 8.29
C GLU A 69 -14.89 -8.21 9.66
N PHE A 70 -13.56 -8.01 9.76
CA PHE A 70 -12.77 -8.37 10.96
C PHE A 70 -12.24 -7.16 11.75
N CYS A 71 -12.58 -5.94 11.35
CA CYS A 71 -12.23 -4.70 12.04
C CYS A 71 -10.72 -4.52 12.33
N PHE A 72 -9.89 -4.66 11.29
CA PHE A 72 -8.45 -4.36 11.37
C PHE A 72 -8.05 -3.24 10.39
N ALA A 73 -6.94 -2.57 10.70
CA ALA A 73 -6.34 -1.57 9.84
C ALA A 73 -5.39 -2.21 8.81
N ILE A 74 -5.35 -1.64 7.61
CA ILE A 74 -4.42 -2.06 6.55
C ILE A 74 -3.48 -0.90 6.23
N VAL A 75 -2.19 -1.18 6.20
CA VAL A 75 -1.15 -0.26 5.71
C VAL A 75 -0.53 -0.88 4.46
N ILE A 76 -0.44 -0.10 3.39
CA ILE A 76 0.08 -0.56 2.10
C ILE A 76 1.14 0.44 1.64
N THR A 77 2.34 -0.03 1.35
CA THR A 77 3.39 0.78 0.71
C THR A 77 3.35 0.56 -0.80
N ASN A 78 3.74 1.58 -1.55
CA ASN A 78 3.78 1.56 -3.00
C ASN A 78 5.00 2.34 -3.49
N ASP A 79 5.68 1.81 -4.50
CA ASP A 79 6.82 2.49 -5.11
C ASP A 79 6.36 3.75 -5.87
N LEU A 80 7.25 4.74 -5.98
CA LEU A 80 7.11 5.86 -6.93
C LEU A 80 7.81 5.52 -8.25
N THR A 81 7.24 5.98 -9.36
CA THR A 81 7.84 5.92 -10.71
C THR A 81 7.85 7.31 -11.33
N THR A 82 8.75 7.52 -12.29
CA THR A 82 8.84 8.77 -13.03
C THR A 82 8.07 8.64 -14.34
N ARG A 83 7.20 9.61 -14.62
CA ARG A 83 6.56 9.77 -15.94
C ARG A 83 7.16 10.97 -16.65
N ILE A 84 7.26 10.84 -17.97
CA ILE A 84 7.66 11.93 -18.86
C ILE A 84 6.38 12.51 -19.45
N GLY A 85 6.10 13.76 -19.12
CA GLY A 85 4.98 14.54 -19.64
C GLY A 85 5.30 15.19 -20.99
N SER A 86 4.35 15.97 -21.49
CA SER A 86 4.54 16.82 -22.68
C SER A 86 5.68 17.82 -22.44
N GLY A 87 6.57 17.99 -23.43
CA GLY A 87 7.68 18.95 -23.35
C GLY A 87 8.86 18.51 -22.46
N SER A 88 9.11 17.20 -22.33
CA SER A 88 10.24 16.65 -21.56
C SER A 88 10.19 16.88 -20.04
N ALA A 89 9.07 17.34 -19.49
CA ALA A 89 8.90 17.47 -18.05
C ALA A 89 8.78 16.09 -17.38
N ALA A 90 9.68 15.78 -16.45
CA ALA A 90 9.61 14.56 -15.64
C ALA A 90 8.87 14.84 -14.32
N TYR A 91 7.91 14.00 -13.96
CA TYR A 91 7.20 14.10 -12.68
C TYR A 91 7.06 12.73 -12.01
N GLN A 92 7.07 12.72 -10.68
CA GLN A 92 6.89 11.51 -9.88
C GLN A 92 5.40 11.16 -9.77
N THR A 93 5.10 9.87 -9.82
CA THR A 93 3.76 9.33 -9.62
C THR A 93 3.86 7.97 -8.92
N PRO A 94 2.87 7.58 -8.10
CA PRO A 94 2.79 6.22 -7.60
C PRO A 94 2.74 5.17 -8.71
N SER A 95 3.46 4.06 -8.53
CA SER A 95 3.80 3.09 -9.60
C SER A 95 2.60 2.40 -10.23
N LEU A 96 1.57 2.12 -9.43
CA LEU A 96 0.34 1.49 -9.90
C LEU A 96 -0.59 2.48 -10.66
N GLY A 97 -0.26 3.78 -10.72
CA GLY A 97 -1.10 4.83 -11.31
C GLY A 97 -2.20 5.34 -10.38
N GLY A 98 -3.22 6.01 -10.93
CA GLY A 98 -4.31 6.65 -10.15
C GLY A 98 -5.62 5.86 -10.06
N SER A 99 -5.75 4.75 -10.77
CA SER A 99 -7.03 4.03 -10.94
C SER A 99 -7.60 3.45 -9.64
N TYR A 100 -6.80 3.22 -8.61
CA TYR A 100 -7.21 2.67 -7.31
C TYR A 100 -7.23 3.72 -6.19
N TYR A 101 -6.82 4.97 -6.44
CA TYR A 101 -6.75 6.01 -5.39
C TYR A 101 -8.08 6.27 -4.70
N HIS A 102 -9.20 6.11 -5.41
CA HIS A 102 -10.52 6.29 -4.84
C HIS A 102 -10.79 5.29 -3.69
N ARG A 103 -10.17 4.10 -3.71
CA ARG A 103 -10.31 3.05 -2.69
C ARG A 103 -9.46 3.28 -1.43
N ILE A 104 -8.48 4.17 -1.50
CA ILE A 104 -7.58 4.46 -0.38
C ILE A 104 -8.16 5.60 0.45
N ASN A 105 -8.45 5.36 1.72
CA ASN A 105 -9.09 6.39 2.58
C ASN A 105 -8.11 7.42 3.13
N LEU A 106 -6.83 7.04 3.27
CA LEU A 106 -5.76 7.91 3.75
C LEU A 106 -4.49 7.64 2.95
N ARG A 107 -3.85 8.69 2.42
CA ARG A 107 -2.57 8.60 1.73
C ARG A 107 -1.55 9.48 2.40
N VAL A 108 -0.37 8.91 2.64
CA VAL A 108 0.81 9.62 3.13
C VAL A 108 1.91 9.47 2.09
N GLU A 109 2.47 10.59 1.67
CA GLU A 109 3.69 10.64 0.87
C GLU A 109 4.87 10.87 1.81
N LEU A 110 5.95 10.13 1.60
CA LEU A 110 7.17 10.21 2.40
C LEU A 110 8.29 10.75 1.52
N GLU A 111 8.91 11.83 1.96
CA GLU A 111 9.99 12.53 1.25
C GLU A 111 11.23 12.61 2.15
N LYS A 112 12.40 12.31 1.59
CA LYS A 112 13.68 12.60 2.26
C LYS A 112 14.09 14.03 1.95
N LYS A 113 14.13 14.90 2.97
CA LYS A 113 14.50 16.33 2.82
C LYS A 113 16.01 16.52 2.91
N SER A 114 16.60 16.02 3.99
CA SER A 114 18.03 16.03 4.25
C SER A 114 18.39 14.83 5.15
N SER A 115 19.66 14.58 5.45
CA SER A 115 20.00 13.57 6.46
C SER A 115 20.12 14.26 7.82
N PRO A 116 19.37 13.87 8.87
CA PRO A 116 18.46 12.72 9.01
C PRO A 116 16.96 13.06 8.87
N VAL A 117 16.60 14.18 8.24
CA VAL A 117 15.25 14.74 8.22
C VAL A 117 14.41 14.21 7.06
N PHE A 118 13.26 13.66 7.40
CA PHE A 118 12.21 13.19 6.50
C PHE A 118 10.96 14.05 6.67
N LYS A 119 10.08 14.02 5.67
CA LYS A 119 8.80 14.71 5.68
C LYS A 119 7.69 13.73 5.31
N ALA A 120 6.59 13.77 6.06
CA ALA A 120 5.37 13.03 5.76
C ALA A 120 4.26 14.01 5.39
N ILE A 121 3.62 13.80 4.23
CA ILE A 121 2.56 14.67 3.70
C ILE A 121 1.28 13.86 3.53
N ILE A 122 0.18 14.29 4.16
CA ILE A 122 -1.14 13.69 3.95
C ILE A 122 -1.73 14.22 2.63
N THR A 123 -1.71 13.43 1.56
CA THR A 123 -2.21 13.82 0.23
C THR A 123 -3.66 13.40 -0.03
N LYS A 124 -4.27 12.67 0.90
CA LYS A 124 -5.71 12.37 0.93
C LYS A 124 -6.11 11.96 2.34
N ASN A 125 -7.17 12.57 2.84
CA ASN A 125 -7.87 12.15 4.05
C ASN A 125 -9.31 12.70 3.99
N ALA A 126 -10.29 11.90 4.39
CA ALA A 126 -11.69 12.34 4.41
C ALA A 126 -12.03 13.28 5.59
N LEU A 127 -11.22 13.24 6.66
CA LEU A 127 -11.51 13.90 7.94
C LEU A 127 -10.63 15.13 8.20
N LYS A 128 -9.46 15.21 7.56
CA LYS A 128 -8.45 16.24 7.83
C LYS A 128 -7.92 16.83 6.53
N PRO A 129 -7.60 18.13 6.51
CA PRO A 129 -6.93 18.74 5.37
C PRO A 129 -5.54 18.15 5.17
N GLU A 130 -4.95 18.46 4.02
CA GLU A 130 -3.54 18.23 3.77
C GLU A 130 -2.69 18.82 4.90
N ARG A 131 -1.73 18.03 5.37
CA ARG A 131 -0.80 18.43 6.44
C ARG A 131 0.54 17.77 6.18
N GLU A 132 1.59 18.52 6.42
CA GLU A 132 2.95 18.03 6.42
C GLU A 132 3.57 18.08 7.82
N ILE A 133 4.43 17.11 8.10
CA ILE A 133 5.23 17.07 9.32
C ILE A 133 6.62 16.54 9.01
N GLU A 134 7.63 17.16 9.60
CA GLU A 134 9.00 16.67 9.55
C GLU A 134 9.26 15.70 10.71
N PHE A 135 10.05 14.67 10.44
CA PHE A 135 10.43 13.66 11.42
C PHE A 135 11.86 13.18 11.15
N THR A 136 12.46 12.52 12.14
CA THR A 136 13.77 11.87 12.01
C THR A 136 13.62 10.39 12.28
N LEU A 137 14.48 9.58 11.65
CA LEU A 137 14.60 8.17 11.99
C LEU A 137 15.73 8.03 13.00
N LEU A 138 15.40 7.51 14.19
CA LEU A 138 16.39 7.14 15.17
C LEU A 138 17.00 5.79 14.75
N ALA A 139 18.32 5.69 14.86
CA ALA A 139 19.05 4.45 14.61
C ALA A 139 18.90 3.47 15.78
#